data_AF-A0A4P7ZT36-F1
#
_entry.id   AF-A0A4P7ZT36-F1
#
_cell.length_a   1.000
_cell.length_b   1.000
_cell.length_c   1.000
_cell.angle_alpha   90.00
_cell.angle_beta   90.00
_cell.angle_gamma   90.00
#
_symmetry.space_group_name_H-M   'P 1'
#
loop_
_entity.id
_entity.type
_entity.pdbx_description
1 polymer ?
#
loop_
_entity_poly.entity_id
_entity_poly.type
_entity_poly.pdbx_seq_one_letter_code
_entity_poly.pdbx_strand_id
1 'polypeptide(L)' 'MTKLQYRGVSYDNAAHEQPSAQPVDHAYRGQHYDAPLRHEAAPVDTDVELQYRGHTYHHRQAEASQQVNQG' A
#
# COMPACT_ATOMS: atom_id res chain seq x y z
N MET A 1 -0.71 -13.39 29.06
CA MET A 1 -0.75 -12.25 28.11
C MET A 1 0.65 -12.08 27.53
N THR A 2 0.82 -12.42 26.26
CA THR A 2 2.10 -12.33 25.55
C THR A 2 2.36 -10.87 25.16
N LYS A 3 3.47 -10.32 25.65
CA LYS A 3 3.89 -8.95 25.34
C LYS A 3 4.50 -8.96 23.93
N LEU A 4 3.89 -8.23 23.00
CA LEU A 4 4.43 -8.10 21.65
C LEU A 4 5.76 -7.35 21.75
N GLN A 5 6.80 -7.81 21.05
CA GLN A 5 8.11 -7.16 21.08
C GLN A 5 8.64 -7.05 19.66
N TYR A 6 8.95 -5.82 19.22
CA TYR A 6 9.52 -5.55 17.91
C TYR A 6 10.88 -4.87 18.08
N ARG A 7 11.94 -5.46 17.52
CA ARG A 7 13.32 -4.96 17.61
C ARG A 7 13.77 -4.61 19.05
N GLY A 8 13.40 -5.44 20.03
CA GLY A 8 13.76 -5.23 21.43
C GLY A 8 12.85 -4.26 22.20
N VAL A 9 11.99 -3.50 21.52
CA VAL A 9 11.01 -2.61 22.14
C VAL A 9 9.76 -3.40 22.52
N SER A 10 9.42 -3.39 23.81
CA SER A 10 8.17 -3.97 24.29
C SER A 10 7.00 -3.12 23.84
N TYR A 11 6.06 -3.73 23.14
CA TYR A 11 4.84 -3.12 22.67
C TYR A 11 3.72 -3.37 23.69
N ASP A 12 3.22 -2.28 24.27
CA ASP A 12 2.07 -2.31 25.17
C ASP A 12 0.82 -1.88 24.40
N ASN A 13 -0.10 -2.82 24.20
CA ASN A 13 -1.37 -2.56 23.53
C ASN A 13 -2.27 -1.64 24.35
N ALA A 14 -2.14 -1.61 25.69
CA ALA A 14 -2.97 -0.78 26.56
C ALA A 14 -2.57 0.70 26.52
N ALA A 15 -1.35 1.00 26.08
CA ALA A 15 -0.83 2.36 25.93
C ALA A 15 -0.99 2.93 24.51
N HIS A 16 -1.73 2.24 23.63
CA HIS A 16 -1.90 2.70 22.26
C HIS A 16 -2.73 3.98 22.25
N GLU A 17 -2.14 5.06 21.74
CA GLU A 17 -2.88 6.29 21.47
C GLU A 17 -3.94 5.98 20.42
N GLN A 18 -5.20 6.31 20.71
CA GLN A 18 -6.25 6.07 19.74
C GLN A 18 -6.08 7.03 18.57
N PRO A 19 -6.17 6.56 17.32
CA PRO A 19 -6.16 7.44 16.18
C PRO A 19 -7.28 8.48 16.32
N SER A 20 -6.96 9.73 16.01
CA SER A 20 -7.95 10.81 16.07
C SER A 20 -9.11 10.52 15.12
N ALA A 21 -10.33 10.77 15.57
CA ALA A 21 -11.52 10.72 14.71
C ALA A 21 -11.63 11.91 13.74
N GLN A 22 -10.69 12.87 13.82
CA GLN A 22 -10.68 14.02 12.92
C GLN A 22 -10.29 13.58 11.51
N PRO A 23 -10.99 14.09 10.48
CA PRO A 23 -10.61 13.83 9.10
C PRO A 23 -9.22 14.40 8.82
N VAL A 24 -8.43 13.66 8.05
CA VAL A 24 -7.10 14.09 7.61
C VAL A 24 -7.25 15.01 6.40
N ASP A 25 -6.56 16.15 6.40
CA ASP A 25 -6.48 17.01 5.23
C ASP A 25 -5.51 16.42 4.19
N HIS A 26 -6.00 16.18 2.99
CA HIS A 26 -5.20 15.68 1.88
C HIS A 26 -4.81 16.83 0.95
N ALA A 27 -3.65 17.44 1.20
CA ALA A 27 -3.11 18.52 0.37
C ALA A 27 -1.90 18.06 -0.45
N TYR A 28 -1.92 18.29 -1.78
CA TYR A 28 -0.78 18.07 -2.66
C TYR A 28 -0.58 19.28 -3.59
N ARG A 29 0.62 19.88 -3.57
CA ARG A 29 0.97 21.09 -4.34
C ARG A 29 -0.05 22.25 -4.20
N GLY A 30 -0.61 22.43 -3.00
CA GLY A 30 -1.61 23.47 -2.73
C GLY A 30 -3.02 23.16 -3.23
N GLN A 31 -3.26 21.97 -3.75
CA GLN A 31 -4.60 21.46 -4.07
C GLN A 31 -5.07 20.56 -2.93
N HIS A 32 -6.29 20.80 -2.45
CA HIS A 32 -6.95 19.94 -1.46
C HIS A 32 -7.78 18.88 -2.18
N TYR A 33 -7.80 17.68 -1.61
CA TYR A 33 -8.53 16.55 -2.13
C TYR A 33 -9.45 16.01 -1.04
N ASP A 34 -10.74 15.85 -1.34
CA ASP A 34 -11.73 15.28 -0.41
C ASP A 34 -11.47 13.80 -0.07
N ALA A 35 -10.65 13.13 -0.87
CA ALA A 35 -10.25 11.74 -0.66
C ALA A 35 -8.77 11.58 -1.02
N PRO A 36 -8.07 10.60 -0.42
CA PRO A 36 -6.74 10.24 -0.87
C PRO A 36 -6.80 9.90 -2.37
N LEU A 37 -5.80 10.37 -3.12
CA LEU A 37 -5.62 10.03 -4.53
C LEU A 37 -5.64 8.51 -4.66
N ARG A 38 -6.72 7.96 -5.23
CA ARG A 38 -6.81 6.53 -5.49
C ARG A 38 -5.79 6.23 -6.58
N HIS A 39 -4.75 5.48 -6.24
CA HIS A 39 -3.91 4.83 -7.24
C HIS A 39 -4.70 3.67 -7.86
N GLU A 40 -5.76 3.98 -8.61
CA GLU A 40 -6.35 2.99 -9.49
C GLU A 40 -5.35 2.77 -10.62
N ALA A 41 -4.91 1.52 -10.77
CA ALA A 41 -4.05 1.16 -11.88
C ALA A 41 -4.78 1.52 -13.17
N ALA A 42 -4.15 2.35 -14.01
CA ALA A 42 -4.64 2.58 -15.35
C ALA A 42 -4.83 1.22 -16.05
N PRO A 43 -5.86 1.07 -16.90
CA PRO A 43 -6.03 -0.16 -17.66
C PRO A 43 -4.73 -0.46 -18.41
N VAL A 44 -4.25 -1.70 -18.28
CA VAL A 44 -3.02 -2.13 -18.93
C VAL A 44 -3.27 -2.13 -20.44
N ASP A 45 -2.50 -1.33 -21.15
CA ASP A 45 -2.43 -1.43 -22.60
C ASP A 45 -1.70 -2.73 -22.95
N THR A 46 -2.44 -3.70 -23.51
CA THR A 46 -1.91 -5.00 -23.90
C THR A 46 -1.12 -4.98 -25.20
N ASP A 47 -1.16 -3.87 -25.94
CA ASP A 47 -0.39 -3.69 -27.18
C ASP A 47 1.05 -3.26 -26.89
N VAL A 48 1.30 -2.72 -25.70
CA VAL A 48 2.63 -2.26 -25.27
C VAL A 48 3.43 -3.42 -24.68
N GLU A 49 4.48 -3.84 -25.39
CA GLU A 49 5.43 -4.84 -24.89
C GLU A 49 6.42 -4.19 -23.90
N LEU A 50 6.33 -4.54 -22.61
CA LEU A 50 7.31 -4.14 -21.62
C LEU A 50 8.52 -5.07 -21.68
N GLN A 51 9.71 -4.54 -21.98
CA GLN A 51 10.96 -5.29 -21.88
C GLN A 51 11.69 -4.96 -20.58
N TYR A 52 12.00 -5.98 -19.78
CA TYR A 52 12.80 -5.84 -18.56
C TYR A 52 14.04 -6.73 -18.64
N ARG A 53 15.23 -6.12 -18.56
CA ARG A 53 16.54 -6.80 -18.68
C ARG A 53 16.67 -7.65 -19.94
N GLY A 54 16.14 -7.17 -21.07
CA GLY A 54 16.21 -7.87 -22.36
C GLY A 54 15.23 -9.04 -22.52
N HIS A 55 14.27 -9.18 -21.61
CA HIS A 55 13.20 -10.16 -21.70
C HIS A 55 11.84 -9.48 -21.74
N THR A 56 10.93 -10.01 -22.56
CA THR A 56 9.52 -9.62 -22.55
C THR A 56 8.92 -9.91 -21.18
N TYR A 57 8.45 -8.87 -20.51
CA TYR A 57 7.84 -8.96 -19.20
C TYR A 57 6.34 -9.18 -19.34
N HIS A 58 5.89 -10.39 -19.01
CA HIS A 58 4.47 -10.70 -18.89
C HIS A 58 3.97 -10.37 -17.48
N HIS A 59 3.12 -9.36 -17.36
CA HIS A 59 2.52 -8.98 -16.09
C HIS A 59 1.48 -10.04 -15.66
N ARG A 60 1.87 -10.96 -14.78
CA ARG A 60 0.96 -11.99 -14.22
C ARG A 60 0.25 -11.47 -12.98
N GLN A 61 -0.74 -10.61 -13.21
CA GLN A 61 -1.51 -9.88 -12.19
C GLN A 61 -2.24 -10.82 -11.20
N ALA A 62 -2.71 -11.98 -11.67
CA ALA A 62 -3.40 -12.97 -10.83
C ALA A 62 -2.48 -13.62 -9.78
N GLU A 63 -1.21 -13.87 -10.12
CA GLU A 63 -0.24 -14.46 -9.19
C GLU A 63 0.27 -13.46 -8.17
N ALA A 64 0.45 -12.20 -8.56
CA ALA A 64 0.82 -11.12 -7.64
C ALA A 64 -0.25 -10.88 -6.56
N SER A 65 -1.53 -10.94 -6.96
CA SER A 65 -2.68 -10.78 -6.05
C SER A 65 -2.79 -11.90 -5.02
N GLN A 66 -2.33 -13.11 -5.35
CA GLN A 66 -2.31 -14.25 -4.42
C GLN A 66 -1.14 -14.19 -3.42
N GLN A 67 -0.04 -13.52 -3.77
CA GLN A 67 1.12 -13.37 -2.88
C GLN A 67 0.89 -12.30 -1.79
N VAL A 68 0.19 -11.21 -2.12
CA VAL A 68 -0.07 -10.12 -1.16
C VAL A 68 -1.10 -10.49 -0.08
N ASN A 69 -1.96 -11.49 -0.34
CA ASN A 69 -2.97 -11.95 0.61
C ASN A 69 -2.51 -13.15 1.47
N GLN A 70 -1.23 -13.53 1.41
CA GLN A 70 -0.64 -14.62 2.20
C GLN A 70 0.43 -14.15 3.21
N GLY A 71 0.45 -12.86 3.54
CA GLY A 71 1.36 -12.26 4.53
C GLY A 71 0.66 -11.90 5.82
#